data_AF-A0A2N5IPU9-F1
#
_entry.id   AF-A0A2N5IPU9-F1
#
_cell.length_a   1.000
_cell.length_b   1.000
_cell.length_c   1.000
_cell.angle_alpha   90.00
_cell.angle_beta   90.00
_cell.angle_gamma   90.00
#
_symmetry.space_group_name_H-M   'P 1'
#
loop_
_entity.id
_entity.type
_entity.pdbx_description
1 polymer ?
#
loop_
_entity_poly.entity_id
_entity_poly.type
_entity_poly.pdbx_seq_one_letter_code
_entity_poly.pdbx_strand_id
1 'polypeptide(L)' 'MPDQRLYMPRCKTCGPLGQPTELIQAIASCERHAKTFKTHKTAWYPTHARILVKGKTSDCE' A
#
# COMPACT_ATOMS: atom_id res chain seq x y z
N MET A 1 10.91 12.38 -15.96
CA MET A 1 9.70 11.52 -15.84
C MET A 1 9.36 11.45 -14.36
N PRO A 2 8.15 11.83 -13.91
CA PRO A 2 7.79 11.60 -12.52
C PRO A 2 7.79 10.10 -12.28
N ASP A 3 8.49 9.65 -11.24
CA ASP A 3 8.54 8.26 -10.80
C ASP A 3 7.12 7.84 -10.40
N GLN A 4 6.35 7.28 -11.35
CA GLN A 4 4.97 6.79 -11.13
C GLN A 4 4.96 5.48 -10.30
N ARG A 5 5.93 5.28 -9.42
CA ARG A 5 5.96 4.12 -8.53
C ARG A 5 4.97 4.37 -7.41
N LEU A 6 3.99 3.48 -7.33
CA LEU A 6 3.14 3.37 -6.16
C LEU A 6 3.88 2.55 -5.10
N TYR A 7 3.65 2.89 -3.84
CA TYR A 7 4.21 2.25 -2.66
C TYR A 7 3.05 1.70 -1.86
N MET A 8 3.19 0.46 -1.38
CA MET A 8 2.17 -0.17 -0.57
C MET A 8 2.56 -0.10 0.91
N PRO A 9 1.82 0.68 1.74
CA PRO A 9 2.05 0.72 3.17
C PRO A 9 1.52 -0.55 3.83
N ARG A 10 2.31 -1.13 4.73
CA ARG A 10 1.99 -2.37 5.43
C ARG A 10 2.43 -2.32 6.88
N CYS A 11 1.60 -2.88 7.74
CA CYS A 11 1.94 -3.21 9.11
C CYS A 11 2.24 -4.71 9.21
N LYS A 12 3.29 -5.09 9.95
CA LYS A 12 3.62 -6.50 10.20
C LYS A 12 2.50 -7.24 10.94
N THR A 13 1.82 -6.55 11.85
CA THR A 13 0.71 -7.10 12.66
C THR A 13 -0.65 -7.05 11.95
N CYS A 14 -1.03 -5.90 11.37
CA CYS A 14 -2.36 -5.71 10.77
C CYS A 14 -2.46 -6.07 9.28
N GLY A 15 -1.33 -6.23 8.59
CA GLY A 15 -1.32 -6.42 7.14
C GLY A 15 -1.31 -5.10 6.37
N PRO A 16 -1.85 -5.06 5.13
CA PRO A 16 -1.82 -3.86 4.29
C PRO A 16 -2.65 -2.73 4.91
N LEU A 17 -2.08 -1.52 4.96
CA LEU A 17 -2.72 -0.34 5.58
C LEU A 17 -3.56 0.48 4.58
N GLY A 18 -3.72 -0.02 3.36
CA GLY A 18 -4.45 0.65 2.29
C GLY A 18 -4.02 0.16 0.92
N GLN A 19 -4.48 0.86 -0.12
CA GLN A 19 -4.09 0.62 -1.51
C GLN A 19 -2.69 1.17 -1.81
N PRO A 20 -2.01 0.69 -2.87
CA PRO A 20 -0.79 1.30 -3.36
C PRO A 20 -1.00 2.78 -3.67
N THR A 21 -0.20 3.65 -3.06
CA THR A 21 -0.32 5.11 -3.15
C THR A 21 1.04 5.74 -3.38
N GLU A 22 1.12 7.06 -3.55
CA GLU A 22 2.40 7.76 -3.68
C GLU A 22 3.25 7.61 -2.41
N LEU A 23 4.58 7.74 -2.55
CA LEU A 23 5.53 7.55 -1.46
C LEU A 23 5.16 8.36 -0.20
N ILE A 24 4.85 9.64 -0.37
CA ILE A 24 4.52 10.56 0.74
C ILE A 24 3.27 10.07 1.48
N GLN A 25 2.25 9.63 0.75
CA GLN A 25 1.02 9.10 1.36
C GLN A 25 1.25 7.76 2.05
N ALA A 26 2.10 6.88 1.50
CA ALA A 26 2.45 5.61 2.11
C ALA A 26 3.18 5.82 3.45
N ILE A 27 4.15 6.75 3.48
CA ILE A 27 4.86 7.14 4.71
C ILE A 27 3.87 7.68 5.75
N ALA A 28 3.04 8.65 5.36
CA ALA A 28 2.06 9.24 6.27
C ALA A 28 1.07 8.21 6.85
N SER A 29 0.67 7.21 6.05
CA SER A 29 -0.19 6.11 6.52
C SER A 29 0.53 5.22 7.55
N CYS A 30 1.79 4.86 7.29
CA CYS A 30 2.61 4.10 8.22
C CYS A 30 2.89 4.86 9.52
N GLU A 31 3.14 6.17 9.46
CA GLU A 31 3.36 7.01 10.65
C GLU A 31 2.08 7.18 11.47
N ARG A 32 0.94 7.41 10.82
CA ARG A 32 -0.36 7.51 11.51
C ARG A 32 -0.67 6.20 12.24
N HIS A 33 -0.45 5.06 11.58
CA HIS A 33 -0.66 3.74 12.19
C HIS A 33 0.29 3.48 13.35
N ALA A 34 1.58 3.85 13.22
CA ALA A 34 2.55 3.73 14.30
C ALA A 34 2.22 4.62 15.50
N LYS A 35 1.63 5.81 15.28
CA LYS A 35 1.15 6.69 16.35
C LYS A 35 -0.03 6.08 17.12
N THR A 36 -0.98 5.45 16.43
CA THR A 36 -2.12 4.78 17.05
C THR A 36 -1.71 3.48 17.74
N PHE A 37 -0.85 2.67 17.11
CA PHE A 37 -0.41 1.37 17.60
C PHE A 37 1.11 1.35 17.77
N LYS A 38 1.59 1.86 18.90
CA LYS A 38 3.03 2.05 19.18
C LYS A 38 3.86 0.76 19.15
N THR A 39 3.24 -0.40 19.31
CA THR A 39 3.90 -1.72 19.27
C THR A 39 3.98 -2.30 17.86
N HIS A 40 3.26 -1.71 16.90
CA HIS A 40 3.19 -2.21 15.54
C HIS A 40 4.38 -1.71 14.72
N LYS A 41 5.03 -2.63 14.01
CA LYS A 41 6.09 -2.30 13.04
C LYS A 41 5.45 -2.09 11.68
N THR A 42 5.59 -0.89 11.14
CA THR A 42 5.10 -0.50 9.81
C THR A 42 6.26 -0.31 8.83
N ALA A 43 6.00 -0.57 7.56
CA ALA A 43 6.94 -0.40 6.46
C ALA A 43 6.16 -0.15 5.16
N TRP A 44 6.81 0.46 4.18
CA TRP A 44 6.28 0.60 2.82
C TRP A 44 7.28 -0.01 1.84
N TYR A 45 6.76 -0.64 0.78
CA TYR A 45 7.58 -1.22 -0.27
C TYR A 45 7.10 -0.71 -1.63
N PRO A 46 8.02 -0.50 -2.59
CA PRO A 46 7.64 -0.14 -3.94
C PRO A 46 6.83 -1.29 -4.55
N THR A 47 5.63 -0.97 -5.05
CA THR A 47 4.89 -1.91 -5.88
C THR A 47 5.44 -1.82 -7.29
N HIS A 48 5.84 -2.97 -7.85
CA HIS A 48 6.20 -3.02 -9.26
C HIS A 48 4.99 -2.56 -10.07
N ALA A 49 5.26 -1.58 -10.93
CA ALA A 49 4.35 -0.88 -11.81
C ALA A 49 3.10 -1.68 -12.21
N ARG A 50 1.93 -1.06 -12.01
CA ARG A 50 0.65 -1.37 -12.67
C ARG A 50 0.53 -2.81 -13.17
N ILE A 51 0.19 -3.74 -12.29
CA ILE A 51 -0.59 -4.88 -12.77
C ILE A 51 -1.95 -4.29 -13.15
N LEU A 52 -2.07 -3.83 -14.39
CA LEU A 52 -3.36 -3.68 -15.05
C LEU A 52 -3.95 -5.08 -15.09
N VAL A 53 -4.64 -5.50 -14.03
CA VAL A 53 -5.52 -6.64 -14.11
C VAL A 53 -6.63 -6.19 -15.05
N LYS A 54 -6.48 -6.45 -16.35
CA LYS A 54 -7.61 -6.52 -17.28
C LYS A 54 -8.38 -7.79 -16.91
N GLY A 55 -8.91 -7.81 -15.70
CA GLY A 55 -9.84 -8.81 -15.23
C GLY A 55 -11.09 -8.58 -16.04
N LYS A 56 -11.36 -9.49 -16.96
CA LYS A 56 -12.66 -9.63 -17.58
C LYS A 56 -13.70 -9.52 -16.48
N THR A 57 -14.62 -8.58 -16.66
CA THR A 57 -15.91 -8.58 -15.98
C THR A 57 -16.52 -9.96 -16.10
N SER A 58 -16.90 -10.50 -14.94
CA SER A 58 -18.02 -11.45 -14.77
C SER A 58 -17.86 -12.82 -15.42
N ASP A 59 -17.51 -13.82 -14.61
CA ASP A 59 -18.11 -15.16 -14.73
C ASP A 59 -18.00 -15.85 -13.36
N CYS A 60 -18.95 -15.52 -12.49
CA CYS A 60 -19.29 -16.32 -11.33
C CYS A 60 -20.81 -16.51 -11.40
N GLU A 61 -21.29 -17.32 -12.34
CA GLU A 61 -22.63 -17.94 -12.32
C GLU A 61 -22.53 -19.39 -12.78
#